data_AF-D8TYZ8-F1
#
_entry.id   AF-D8TYZ8-F1
#
_cell.length_a   1.000
_cell.length_b   1.000
_cell.length_c   1.000
_cell.angle_alpha   90.00
_cell.angle_beta   90.00
_cell.angle_gamma   90.00
#
_symmetry.space_group_name_H-M   'P 1'
#
loop_
_entity.id
_entity.type
_entity.pdbx_description
1 polymer ?
#
loop_
_entity_poly.entity_id
_entity_poly.type
_entity_poly.pdbx_seq_one_letter_code
_entity_poly.pdbx_strand_id
1 'polypeptide(L)'
;MQIGNVPVNRHILRGLSELFNSQQDSDCVIIFCRERCSNPISEAASSSKRKGPDGEPSRQEVFGDPMPGHRFVLRCASEHFKAKLERWCEAQNGDAAPAPSKRLRVSSSRRTATAPSSSSAAAASAAATTPAPTTLSYPQLLIPLGSAAEVSSTRAAIQFAYTGQVAAGSVREALEVRRQGGYLQIHGCAAACDELIKRLIKEVASDDALLSTDITGAVVKQKRKPQAAGCWGSTQGLRSLGLQAAFELYEHENLWPEGASADASFASVLSCAGASLVSHFGSTLAVLNSPLLNERLLSLPAIALELLLCSDDLATDCESSVLLLLATWMRENFHKTNDEDRKRLCRTVRLAQLSRPYAGTILPALAADYELALGAEEKPSGWFPLNLADALFTSSVVNAQEDERLKLLAMALNQADKAPLASQWASMKLNRRPQCIPPTGLEVRWHVRQEELLAALARLQPGKTAKVCCTFEASGRGISDSDCSIYIAAGFSWSLWIKMFYGPQRPFAGLFVRCELPTAFAVPGSRLCLESATRMVEAGRADKVGLPGRDRTGQVSRCRIKIQVVRRTLYVKILL
;
A
#
# COMPACT_ATOMS: atom_id res chain seq x y z
N MET A 1 -11.69 14.05 23.20
CA MET A 1 -11.29 14.78 24.42
C MET A 1 -9.77 14.81 24.49
N GLN A 2 -9.14 15.90 24.07
CA GLN A 2 -7.76 16.15 24.46
C GLN A 2 -7.80 16.49 25.95
N ILE A 3 -7.45 15.52 26.80
CA ILE A 3 -7.12 15.83 28.19
C ILE A 3 -5.92 16.77 28.07
N GLY A 4 -6.17 18.08 28.25
CA GLY A 4 -5.14 19.10 28.11
C GLY A 4 -3.90 18.69 28.91
N ASN A 5 -2.70 18.94 28.38
CA ASN A 5 -1.41 18.55 28.94
C ASN A 5 -1.36 18.73 30.47
N VAL A 6 -1.84 17.73 31.22
CA VAL A 6 -1.74 17.73 32.67
C VAL A 6 -0.28 17.46 32.92
N PRO A 7 0.43 18.29 33.71
CA PRO A 7 1.82 18.05 34.02
C PRO A 7 1.93 16.69 34.73
N VAL A 8 2.41 15.68 33.99
CA VAL A 8 2.64 14.35 34.54
C VAL A 8 3.94 14.37 35.34
N ASN A 9 3.92 13.83 36.56
CA ASN A 9 5.12 13.71 37.37
C ASN A 9 6.10 12.73 36.72
N ARG A 10 7.12 13.27 36.04
CA ARG A 10 8.12 12.49 35.29
C ARG A 10 8.90 11.50 36.17
N HIS A 11 9.07 11.78 37.46
CA HIS A 11 9.76 10.86 38.37
C HIS A 11 8.94 9.59 38.62
N ILE A 12 7.62 9.71 38.75
CA ILE A 12 6.73 8.55 38.88
C ILE A 12 6.76 7.72 37.60
N LEU A 13 6.65 8.36 36.43
CA LEU A 13 6.73 7.64 35.15
C LEU A 13 8.07 6.92 34.99
N ARG A 14 9.17 7.55 35.37
CA ARG A 14 10.49 6.92 35.34
C ARG A 14 10.55 5.73 36.30
N GLY A 15 10.10 5.88 37.54
CA GLY A 15 10.04 4.77 38.50
C GLY A 15 9.20 3.61 37.97
N LEU A 16 8.02 3.88 37.40
CA LEU A 16 7.18 2.85 36.77
C LEU A 16 7.89 2.19 35.57
N SER A 17 8.60 2.95 34.74
CA SER A 17 9.35 2.37 33.62
C SER A 17 10.48 1.43 34.08
N GLU A 18 11.14 1.75 35.20
CA GLU A 18 12.21 0.94 35.80
C GLU A 18 11.67 -0.36 36.42
N LEU A 19 10.37 -0.41 36.78
CA LEU A 19 9.70 -1.61 37.27
C LEU A 19 9.35 -2.62 36.16
N PHE A 20 9.38 -2.23 34.88
CA PHE A 20 9.08 -3.16 33.80
C PHE A 20 10.08 -4.32 33.77
N ASN A 21 9.58 -5.56 33.81
CA ASN A 21 10.38 -6.79 33.86
C ASN A 21 11.29 -6.89 35.11
N SER A 22 11.10 -6.05 36.13
CA SER A 22 11.75 -6.14 37.43
C SER A 22 11.00 -7.10 38.37
N GLN A 23 11.73 -7.85 39.19
CA GLN A 23 11.14 -8.64 40.27
C GLN A 23 10.82 -7.80 41.51
N GLN A 24 11.36 -6.57 41.59
CA GLN A 24 11.12 -5.68 42.70
C GLN A 24 9.63 -5.33 42.73
N ASP A 25 8.98 -5.59 43.86
CA ASP A 25 7.55 -5.30 44.12
C ASP A 25 6.56 -5.97 43.14
N SER A 26 7.00 -6.97 42.38
CA SER A 26 6.11 -7.71 41.47
C SER A 26 5.13 -8.56 42.27
N ASP A 27 3.84 -8.37 42.02
CA ASP A 27 2.73 -9.02 42.73
C ASP A 27 1.87 -9.91 41.82
N CYS A 28 2.31 -10.14 40.58
CA CYS A 28 1.79 -11.14 39.66
C CYS A 28 2.85 -11.60 38.65
N VAL A 29 2.59 -12.73 37.99
CA VAL A 29 3.44 -13.26 36.92
C VAL A 29 2.61 -13.43 35.66
N ILE A 30 3.09 -12.88 34.54
CA ILE A 30 2.50 -13.03 33.23
C ILE A 30 3.16 -14.21 32.53
N ILE A 31 2.35 -15.15 32.04
CA ILE A 31 2.81 -16.33 31.32
C ILE A 31 2.18 -16.31 29.94
N PHE A 32 3.00 -16.32 28.90
CA PHE A 32 2.53 -16.42 27.53
C PHE A 32 2.32 -17.89 27.19
N CYS A 33 1.18 -18.22 26.61
CA CYS A 33 0.81 -19.61 26.36
C CYS A 33 0.11 -19.75 25.02
N ARG A 34 0.10 -20.97 24.46
CA ARG A 34 -0.65 -21.22 23.24
C ARG A 34 -2.15 -21.05 23.46
N GLU A 35 -2.79 -20.33 22.55
CA GLU A 35 -4.24 -20.24 22.51
C GLU A 35 -4.82 -21.65 22.37
N ARG A 36 -5.63 -22.04 23.35
CA ARG A 36 -6.36 -23.31 23.25
C ARG A 36 -7.46 -23.06 22.23
N CYS A 37 -7.39 -23.70 21.07
CA CYS A 37 -8.53 -23.78 20.17
C CYS A 37 -9.67 -24.45 20.93
N SER A 38 -10.52 -23.65 21.56
CA SER A 38 -11.78 -24.11 22.13
C SER A 38 -12.63 -24.44 20.92
N ASN A 39 -12.48 -25.65 20.39
CA ASN A 39 -13.29 -26.13 19.27
C ASN A 39 -14.76 -25.89 19.65
N PRO A 40 -15.45 -24.96 18.98
CA PRO A 40 -16.85 -24.75 19.25
C PRO A 40 -17.57 -25.99 18.73
N ILE A 41 -18.06 -26.77 19.68
CA ILE A 41 -19.08 -27.82 19.58
C ILE A 41 -19.71 -27.93 18.18
N SER A 42 -19.17 -28.82 17.34
CA SER A 42 -19.95 -29.63 16.41
C SER A 42 -19.41 -31.06 16.57
N GLU A 43 -20.11 -32.00 17.21
CA GLU A 43 -21.36 -32.66 16.79
C GLU A 43 -21.34 -33.06 15.31
N ALA A 44 -20.72 -34.20 14.98
CA ALA A 44 -21.47 -35.45 14.74
C ALA A 44 -20.56 -36.59 14.23
N ALA A 45 -20.69 -37.73 14.91
CA ALA A 45 -20.52 -39.10 14.38
C ALA A 45 -19.17 -39.52 13.77
N SER A 46 -18.25 -39.97 14.62
CA SER A 46 -17.64 -41.28 14.37
C SER A 46 -17.36 -41.99 15.70
N SER A 47 -18.28 -42.90 16.04
CA SER A 47 -18.17 -43.81 17.17
C SER A 47 -17.01 -44.78 16.95
N SER A 48 -15.83 -44.47 17.48
CA SER A 48 -14.74 -45.43 17.63
C SER A 48 -14.34 -45.48 19.11
N LYS A 49 -14.99 -46.40 19.81
CA LYS A 49 -14.87 -46.64 21.26
C LYS A 49 -13.56 -47.39 21.53
N ARG A 50 -12.41 -46.70 21.50
CA ARG A 50 -11.14 -47.24 22.03
C ARG A 50 -10.82 -46.60 23.38
N LYS A 51 -11.02 -47.40 24.42
CA LYS A 51 -10.77 -47.11 25.83
C LYS A 51 -9.27 -47.26 26.09
N GLY A 52 -8.49 -46.21 25.84
CA GLY A 52 -7.10 -46.12 26.27
C GLY A 52 -7.04 -45.58 27.71
N PRO A 53 -6.36 -46.26 28.65
CA PRO A 53 -6.06 -45.70 29.96
C PRO A 53 -4.90 -44.70 29.84
N ASP A 54 -4.88 -43.70 30.72
CA ASP A 54 -3.81 -42.72 30.94
C ASP A 54 -3.69 -41.58 29.92
N GLY A 55 -4.76 -40.77 29.84
CA GLY A 55 -4.72 -39.45 29.21
C GLY A 55 -3.94 -38.46 30.08
N GLU A 56 -2.65 -38.29 29.78
CA GLU A 56 -1.79 -37.26 30.37
C GLU A 56 -2.44 -35.88 30.14
N PRO A 57 -2.58 -35.03 31.18
CA PRO A 57 -3.20 -33.72 31.04
C PRO A 57 -2.39 -32.92 30.03
N SER A 58 -3.05 -32.47 28.96
CA SER A 58 -2.43 -31.75 27.84
C SER A 58 -1.63 -30.55 28.38
N ARG A 59 -0.31 -30.71 28.45
CA ARG A 59 0.59 -29.72 29.02
C ARG A 59 0.48 -28.45 28.18
N GLN A 60 0.02 -27.37 28.78
CA GLN A 60 -0.13 -26.10 28.08
C GLN A 60 1.24 -25.61 27.65
N GLU A 61 1.41 -25.46 26.34
CA GLU A 61 2.65 -24.96 25.74
C GLU A 61 2.84 -23.49 26.16
N VAL A 62 3.96 -23.22 26.85
CA VAL A 62 4.34 -21.89 27.34
C VAL A 62 5.37 -21.31 26.37
N PHE A 63 5.19 -20.05 25.98
CA PHE A 63 6.09 -19.35 25.07
C PHE A 63 7.00 -18.39 25.84
N GLY A 64 8.32 -18.61 25.74
CA GLY A 64 9.33 -17.78 26.39
C GLY A 64 9.28 -17.81 27.92
N ASP A 65 10.08 -16.95 28.54
CA ASP A 65 10.15 -16.87 30.00
C ASP A 65 8.93 -16.15 30.60
N PRO A 66 8.46 -16.54 31.78
CA PRO A 66 7.47 -15.76 32.53
C PRO A 66 7.97 -14.34 32.80
N MET A 67 7.07 -13.37 32.78
CA MET A 67 7.39 -11.96 32.99
C MET A 67 6.80 -11.47 34.32
N PRO A 68 7.59 -10.89 35.24
CA PRO A 68 7.04 -10.29 36.45
C PRO A 68 6.18 -9.07 36.09
N GLY A 69 5.09 -8.87 36.83
CA GLY A 69 4.14 -7.79 36.59
C GLY A 69 3.59 -7.17 37.87
N HIS A 70 3.05 -5.96 37.72
CA HIS A 70 2.49 -5.15 38.79
C HIS A 70 0.99 -4.97 38.54
N ARG A 71 0.14 -5.57 39.39
CA ARG A 71 -1.32 -5.58 39.23
C ARG A 71 -1.89 -4.20 39.12
N PHE A 72 -1.38 -3.24 39.90
CA PHE A 72 -1.80 -1.85 39.86
C PHE A 72 -1.61 -1.25 38.46
N VAL A 73 -0.41 -1.37 37.88
CA VAL A 73 -0.11 -0.83 36.54
C VAL A 73 -0.97 -1.50 35.47
N LEU A 74 -1.01 -2.84 35.48
CA LEU A 74 -1.75 -3.62 34.49
C LEU A 74 -3.26 -3.33 34.54
N ARG A 75 -3.84 -3.21 35.74
CA ARG A 75 -5.26 -2.89 35.94
C ARG A 75 -5.61 -1.48 35.47
N CYS A 76 -4.72 -0.52 35.69
CA CYS A 76 -4.94 0.87 35.27
C CYS A 76 -4.78 1.05 33.75
N ALA A 77 -3.90 0.27 33.12
CA ALA A 77 -3.59 0.42 31.70
C ALA A 77 -4.50 -0.39 30.76
N SER A 78 -5.14 -1.46 31.26
CA SER A 78 -5.86 -2.43 30.43
C SER A 78 -7.11 -2.98 31.11
N GLU A 79 -8.25 -2.85 30.43
CA GLU A 79 -9.51 -3.47 30.87
C GLU A 79 -9.45 -5.01 30.81
N HIS A 80 -8.68 -5.58 29.88
CA HIS A 80 -8.45 -7.03 29.81
C HIS A 80 -7.76 -7.54 31.08
N PHE A 81 -6.66 -6.92 31.50
CA PHE A 81 -5.95 -7.33 32.71
C PHE A 81 -6.78 -7.06 33.96
N LYS A 82 -7.51 -5.95 34.02
CA LYS A 82 -8.44 -5.64 35.11
C LYS A 82 -9.49 -6.72 35.30
N ALA A 83 -10.22 -7.08 34.24
CA ALA A 83 -11.24 -8.13 34.30
C ALA A 83 -10.65 -9.49 34.73
N LYS A 84 -9.45 -9.81 34.25
CA LYS A 84 -8.78 -11.08 34.59
C LYS A 84 -8.33 -11.14 36.05
N LEU A 85 -7.78 -10.03 36.56
CA LEU A 85 -7.38 -9.91 37.97
C LEU A 85 -8.58 -9.93 38.92
N GLU A 86 -9.71 -9.34 38.53
CA GLU A 86 -10.96 -9.38 39.29
C GLU A 86 -11.52 -10.80 39.38
N ARG A 87 -11.59 -11.53 38.26
CA ARG A 87 -11.99 -12.96 38.25
C ARG A 87 -11.08 -13.83 39.12
N TRP A 88 -9.78 -13.56 39.13
CA TRP A 88 -8.84 -14.28 39.98
C TRP A 88 -9.10 -14.03 41.47
N CYS A 89 -9.39 -12.77 41.85
CA CYS A 89 -9.77 -12.42 43.23
C CYS A 89 -11.08 -13.08 43.65
N GLU A 90 -12.07 -13.15 42.76
CA GLU A 90 -13.35 -13.83 43.02
C GLU A 90 -13.17 -15.32 43.27
N ALA A 91 -12.33 -15.99 42.45
CA ALA A 91 -12.03 -17.41 42.62
C ALA A 91 -11.37 -17.73 43.97
N GLN A 92 -10.46 -16.87 44.43
CA GLN A 92 -9.80 -17.02 45.73
C GLN A 92 -10.76 -16.83 46.91
N ASN A 93 -11.70 -15.88 46.79
CA ASN A 93 -12.68 -15.61 47.85
C ASN A 93 -13.82 -16.64 47.88
N GLY A 94 -14.12 -17.28 46.74
CA GLY A 94 -15.20 -18.27 46.60
C GLY A 94 -14.93 -19.61 47.30
N ASP A 95 -13.67 -20.00 47.45
CA ASP A 95 -13.28 -21.23 48.17
C ASP A 95 -13.38 -21.11 49.71
N ALA A 96 -13.74 -19.94 50.23
CA ALA A 96 -13.98 -19.70 51.66
C ALA A 96 -15.47 -19.69 52.05
N ALA A 97 -16.40 -19.95 51.12
CA ALA A 97 -17.82 -20.06 51.45
C ALA A 97 -18.13 -21.48 52.00
N PRO A 98 -18.65 -21.62 53.24
CA PRO A 98 -19.06 -22.91 53.76
C PRO A 98 -20.23 -23.43 52.92
N ALA A 99 -20.13 -24.70 52.50
CA ALA A 99 -21.14 -25.38 51.71
C ALA A 99 -22.57 -25.07 52.21
N PRO A 100 -23.52 -24.65 51.35
CA PRO A 100 -24.91 -24.56 51.75
C PRO A 100 -25.40 -25.98 52.04
N SER A 101 -25.68 -26.25 53.31
CA SER A 101 -26.34 -27.45 53.80
C SER A 101 -27.56 -27.76 52.92
N LYS A 102 -27.45 -28.83 52.12
CA LYS A 102 -28.58 -29.43 51.41
C LYS A 102 -29.65 -29.78 52.45
N ARG A 103 -30.74 -29.02 52.49
CA ARG A 103 -32.00 -29.43 53.13
C ARG A 103 -32.51 -30.66 52.39
N LEU A 104 -32.18 -31.83 52.93
CA LEU A 104 -32.75 -33.12 52.55
C LEU A 104 -34.24 -33.15 52.91
N ARG A 105 -35.06 -33.40 51.89
CA ARG A 105 -36.49 -33.67 51.99
C ARG A 105 -36.68 -35.11 52.48
N VAL A 106 -37.54 -35.26 53.49
CA VAL A 106 -37.90 -36.50 54.18
C VAL A 106 -38.69 -37.47 53.29
N SER A 107 -38.33 -38.76 53.30
CA SER A 107 -39.27 -39.90 53.33
C SER A 107 -38.58 -41.26 53.59
N SER A 108 -38.68 -41.70 54.85
CA SER A 108 -39.07 -43.03 55.38
C SER A 108 -38.54 -44.37 54.84
N SER A 109 -37.80 -45.08 55.71
CA SER A 109 -37.89 -46.52 56.10
C SER A 109 -36.49 -47.16 56.23
N ARG A 110 -36.14 -48.08 57.13
CA ARG A 110 -36.60 -48.63 58.42
C ARG A 110 -35.48 -49.61 58.83
N ARG A 111 -34.99 -49.53 60.09
CA ARG A 111 -34.27 -50.52 60.98
C ARG A 111 -33.54 -51.74 60.34
N THR A 112 -32.31 -52.10 60.73
CA THR A 112 -31.89 -52.76 62.00
C THR A 112 -30.36 -52.74 62.15
N ALA A 113 -29.76 -52.19 63.22
CA ALA A 113 -29.28 -52.86 64.45
C ALA A 113 -28.25 -53.99 64.26
N THR A 114 -26.96 -53.74 64.58
CA THR A 114 -26.13 -54.51 65.55
C THR A 114 -24.69 -53.95 65.64
N ALA A 115 -24.24 -53.68 66.86
CA ALA A 115 -22.83 -53.57 67.31
C ALA A 115 -22.36 -55.00 67.77
N PRO A 116 -21.13 -55.29 68.26
CA PRO A 116 -20.08 -54.37 68.76
C PRO A 116 -18.60 -54.78 68.53
N SER A 117 -17.72 -53.88 69.03
CA SER A 117 -16.46 -54.09 69.78
C SER A 117 -15.14 -54.53 69.11
N SER A 118 -14.16 -53.62 69.26
CA SER A 118 -12.86 -53.72 69.96
C SER A 118 -11.55 -54.10 69.25
N SER A 119 -10.54 -53.22 69.48
CA SER A 119 -9.08 -53.42 69.59
C SER A 119 -8.28 -53.70 68.29
N SER A 120 -7.04 -53.26 68.06
CA SER A 120 -5.99 -52.63 68.89
C SER A 120 -4.91 -51.92 68.02
N ALA A 121 -4.28 -50.90 68.60
CA ALA A 121 -2.87 -50.45 68.53
C ALA A 121 -1.88 -50.98 67.46
N ALA A 122 -1.20 -50.04 66.76
CA ALA A 122 0.25 -50.00 66.47
C ALA A 122 0.59 -48.65 65.77
N ALA A 123 1.30 -47.73 66.42
CA ALA A 123 2.77 -47.57 66.48
C ALA A 123 3.40 -46.90 65.23
N ALA A 124 3.75 -45.63 65.43
CA ALA A 124 4.93 -44.89 64.95
C ALA A 124 5.42 -45.01 63.49
N SER A 125 5.42 -43.89 62.77
CA SER A 125 6.67 -43.34 62.21
C SER A 125 6.53 -41.83 61.99
N ALA A 126 7.26 -41.08 62.81
CA ALA A 126 7.44 -39.64 62.66
C ALA A 126 8.48 -39.40 61.55
N ALA A 127 8.01 -39.05 60.37
CA ALA A 127 8.84 -38.41 59.36
C ALA A 127 8.64 -36.89 59.51
N ALA A 128 9.74 -36.19 59.79
CA ALA A 128 9.79 -34.74 59.85
C ALA A 128 9.38 -34.15 58.49
N THR A 129 8.14 -33.67 58.42
CA THR A 129 7.67 -32.82 57.32
C THR A 129 8.32 -31.46 57.50
N THR A 130 9.45 -31.24 56.84
CA THR A 130 9.95 -29.90 56.57
C THR A 130 8.80 -29.13 55.90
N PRO A 131 8.31 -28.01 56.45
CA PRO A 131 7.31 -27.22 55.76
C PRO A 131 7.92 -26.76 54.45
N ALA A 132 7.45 -27.33 53.33
CA ALA A 132 7.75 -26.80 52.01
C ALA A 132 7.46 -25.29 52.06
N PRO A 133 8.36 -24.44 51.55
CA PRO A 133 8.15 -23.01 51.56
C PRO A 133 6.77 -22.76 50.98
N THR A 134 5.89 -22.11 51.75
CA THR A 134 4.62 -21.58 51.29
C THR A 134 4.97 -20.56 50.21
N THR A 135 5.17 -21.05 48.99
CA THR A 135 5.35 -20.23 47.81
C THR A 135 4.10 -19.39 47.73
N LEU A 136 4.22 -18.12 48.12
CA LEU A 136 3.16 -17.13 47.98
C LEU A 136 2.70 -17.23 46.52
N SER A 137 1.50 -17.76 46.35
CA SER A 137 0.94 -18.06 45.03
C SER A 137 0.55 -16.73 44.40
N TYR A 138 1.51 -16.10 43.72
CA TYR A 138 1.24 -14.91 42.94
C TYR A 138 0.22 -15.26 41.84
N PRO A 139 -0.74 -14.37 41.54
CA PRO A 139 -1.63 -14.52 40.40
C PRO A 139 -0.83 -14.79 39.12
N GLN A 140 -1.16 -15.88 38.44
CA GLN A 140 -0.58 -16.21 37.13
C GLN A 140 -1.53 -15.76 36.02
N LEU A 141 -1.12 -14.73 35.27
CA LEU A 141 -1.89 -14.16 34.17
C LEU A 141 -1.50 -14.85 32.85
N LEU A 142 -2.27 -15.86 32.46
CA LEU A 142 -2.04 -16.66 31.24
C LEU A 142 -2.48 -15.94 29.95
N ILE A 143 -1.60 -15.30 29.20
CA ILE A 143 -1.96 -14.63 27.94
C ILE A 143 -1.91 -15.65 26.79
N PRO A 144 -3.04 -15.99 26.16
CA PRO A 144 -3.03 -16.87 25.01
C PRO A 144 -2.52 -16.11 23.78
N LEU A 145 -1.59 -16.75 23.05
CA LEU A 145 -1.00 -16.26 21.81
C LEU A 145 -1.18 -17.31 20.70
N GLY A 146 -1.27 -16.83 19.47
CA GLY A 146 -1.35 -17.69 18.28
C GLY A 146 -0.01 -18.35 17.94
N SER A 147 1.11 -17.70 18.28
CA SER A 147 2.46 -18.25 18.05
C SER A 147 3.51 -17.64 18.98
N ALA A 148 4.67 -18.31 19.09
CA ALA A 148 5.81 -17.79 19.84
C ALA A 148 6.38 -16.47 19.28
N ALA A 149 6.16 -16.17 17.99
CA ALA A 149 6.62 -14.94 17.36
C ALA A 149 5.90 -13.69 17.90
N GLU A 150 4.72 -13.85 18.50
CA GLU A 150 3.96 -12.73 19.06
C GLU A 150 4.50 -12.25 20.41
N VAL A 151 5.33 -13.06 21.09
CA VAL A 151 5.79 -12.78 22.46
C VAL A 151 6.52 -11.43 22.55
N SER A 152 7.37 -11.10 21.58
CA SER A 152 8.09 -9.82 21.55
C SER A 152 7.12 -8.64 21.45
N SER A 153 6.16 -8.72 20.53
CA SER A 153 5.19 -7.67 20.25
C SER A 153 4.19 -7.52 21.40
N THR A 154 3.79 -8.62 22.04
CA THR A 154 2.98 -8.61 23.27
C THR A 154 3.76 -8.00 24.45
N ARG A 155 5.04 -8.36 24.61
CA ARG A 155 5.91 -7.75 25.64
C ARG A 155 6.08 -6.25 25.42
N ALA A 156 6.30 -5.80 24.19
CA ALA A 156 6.38 -4.39 23.85
C ALA A 156 5.07 -3.64 24.09
N ALA A 157 3.92 -4.26 23.81
CA ALA A 157 2.61 -3.70 24.17
C ALA A 157 2.45 -3.56 25.70
N ILE A 158 2.88 -4.56 26.48
CA ILE A 158 2.87 -4.46 27.95
C ILE A 158 3.90 -3.43 28.42
N GLN A 159 5.07 -3.32 27.79
CA GLN A 159 6.06 -2.27 28.08
C GLN A 159 5.47 -0.88 27.88
N PHE A 160 4.63 -0.68 26.85
CA PHE A 160 3.91 0.57 26.65
C PHE A 160 3.03 0.94 27.86
N ALA A 161 2.41 -0.05 28.52
CA ALA A 161 1.62 0.21 29.74
C ALA A 161 2.45 0.79 30.91
N TYR A 162 3.76 0.49 30.96
CA TYR A 162 4.67 1.03 31.96
C TYR A 162 5.34 2.35 31.53
N THR A 163 5.67 2.47 30.24
CA THR A 163 6.55 3.53 29.72
C THR A 163 5.80 4.64 28.99
N GLY A 164 4.61 4.36 28.47
CA GLY A 164 3.90 5.23 27.52
C GLY A 164 4.60 5.37 26.16
N GLN A 165 5.62 4.55 25.87
CA GLN A 165 6.40 4.59 24.62
C GLN A 165 6.33 3.25 23.90
N VAL A 166 6.20 3.30 22.58
CA VAL A 166 6.16 2.09 21.73
C VAL A 166 7.59 1.72 21.37
N ALA A 167 8.03 0.54 21.81
CA ALA A 167 9.33 -0.01 21.47
C ALA A 167 9.25 -0.81 20.16
N ALA A 168 9.28 -0.11 19.02
CA ALA A 168 9.32 -0.71 17.69
C ALA A 168 10.30 0.06 16.79
N GLY A 169 11.13 -0.68 16.05
CA GLY A 169 12.12 -0.13 15.12
C GLY A 169 11.65 -0.11 13.66
N SER A 170 10.57 -0.82 13.33
CA SER A 170 10.01 -0.88 11.97
C SER A 170 8.49 -0.70 11.96
N VAL A 171 7.93 -0.49 10.76
CA VAL A 171 6.47 -0.38 10.60
C VAL A 171 5.78 -1.69 10.94
N ARG A 172 6.35 -2.83 10.52
CA ARG A 172 5.84 -4.15 10.86
C ARG A 172 5.77 -4.37 12.37
N GLU A 173 6.85 -4.10 13.09
CA GLU A 173 6.88 -4.25 14.54
C GLU A 173 5.82 -3.36 15.22
N ALA A 174 5.68 -2.12 14.76
CA ALA A 174 4.66 -1.21 15.28
C ALA A 174 3.23 -1.72 15.04
N LEU A 175 2.94 -2.33 13.88
CA LEU A 175 1.65 -2.97 13.58
C LEU A 175 1.40 -4.20 14.45
N GLU A 176 2.42 -5.04 14.68
CA GLU A 176 2.30 -6.20 15.57
C GLU A 176 2.04 -5.75 17.02
N VAL A 177 2.75 -4.73 17.52
CA VAL A 177 2.51 -4.14 18.85
C VAL A 177 1.11 -3.53 18.91
N ARG A 178 0.67 -2.83 17.85
CA ARG A 178 -0.68 -2.27 17.74
C ARG A 178 -1.74 -3.36 17.88
N ARG A 179 -1.60 -4.48 17.16
CA ARG A 179 -2.51 -5.63 17.22
C ARG A 179 -2.56 -6.21 18.63
N GLN A 180 -1.41 -6.45 19.25
CA GLN A 180 -1.33 -7.00 20.60
C GLN A 180 -1.88 -6.02 21.66
N GLY A 181 -1.63 -4.72 21.50
CA GLY A 181 -2.21 -3.68 22.35
C GLY A 181 -3.73 -3.60 22.24
N GLY A 182 -4.28 -3.77 21.04
CA GLY A 182 -5.72 -3.87 20.81
C GLY A 182 -6.33 -5.12 21.45
N TYR A 183 -5.71 -6.28 21.26
CA TYR A 183 -6.11 -7.55 21.88
C TYR A 183 -6.13 -7.47 23.41
N LEU A 184 -5.06 -6.92 24.00
CA LEU A 184 -4.96 -6.69 25.44
C LEU A 184 -5.73 -5.47 25.93
N GLN A 185 -6.42 -4.73 25.05
CA GLN A 185 -7.18 -3.52 25.38
C GLN A 185 -6.34 -2.49 26.18
N ILE A 186 -5.07 -2.31 25.82
CA ILE A 186 -4.17 -1.33 26.46
C ILE A 186 -4.51 0.06 25.94
N HIS A 187 -4.96 0.94 26.85
CA HIS A 187 -5.42 2.27 26.49
C HIS A 187 -4.31 3.10 25.84
N GLY A 188 -4.61 3.70 24.69
CA GLY A 188 -3.71 4.59 23.96
C GLY A 188 -2.59 3.90 23.17
N CYS A 189 -2.38 2.59 23.34
CA CYS A 189 -1.30 1.85 22.67
C CYS A 189 -1.45 1.92 21.14
N ALA A 190 -2.65 1.65 20.61
CA ALA A 190 -2.89 1.69 19.17
C ALA A 190 -2.62 3.06 18.55
N ALA A 191 -3.11 4.13 19.17
CA ALA A 191 -2.88 5.50 18.70
C ALA A 191 -1.39 5.89 18.76
N ALA A 192 -0.66 5.44 19.78
CA ALA A 192 0.78 5.67 19.88
C ALA A 192 1.57 4.91 18.79
N CYS A 193 1.18 3.68 18.46
CA CYS A 193 1.75 2.95 17.32
C CYS A 193 1.46 3.69 16.01
N ASP A 194 0.24 4.19 15.82
CA ASP A 194 -0.14 4.92 14.60
C ASP A 194 0.67 6.22 14.43
N GLU A 195 0.93 6.96 15.51
CA GLU A 195 1.82 8.12 15.48
C GLU A 195 3.29 7.75 15.22
N LEU A 196 3.76 6.62 15.74
CA LEU A 196 5.09 6.11 15.43
C LEU A 196 5.22 5.75 13.95
N ILE A 197 4.23 5.05 13.38
CA ILE A 197 4.24 4.68 11.95
C ILE A 197 4.24 5.94 11.07
N LYS A 198 3.41 6.94 11.39
CA LYS A 198 3.44 8.24 10.68
C LYS A 198 4.81 8.90 10.77
N ARG A 199 5.44 8.85 11.94
CA ARG A 199 6.78 9.41 12.14
C ARG A 199 7.82 8.68 11.28
N LEU A 200 7.80 7.35 11.25
CA LEU A 200 8.68 6.54 10.38
C LEU A 200 8.49 6.90 8.90
N ILE A 201 7.26 7.19 8.47
CA ILE A 201 6.96 7.64 7.11
C ILE A 201 7.46 9.09 6.87
N LYS A 202 7.33 10.00 7.85
CA LYS A 202 7.60 11.45 7.70
C LYS A 202 9.02 11.89 7.99
N GLU A 203 9.71 11.31 8.98
CA GLU A 203 11.03 11.78 9.46
C GLU A 203 12.05 11.83 8.31
N VAL A 204 11.86 10.98 7.32
CA VAL A 204 12.72 10.89 6.15
C VAL A 204 12.49 12.03 5.13
N ALA A 205 11.36 12.74 5.20
CA ALA A 205 11.04 13.84 4.30
C ALA A 205 11.63 15.19 4.75
N SER A 206 11.97 15.34 6.04
CA SER A 206 12.27 16.66 6.64
C SER A 206 13.76 17.02 6.68
N ASP A 207 14.68 16.05 6.59
CA ASP A 207 16.13 16.31 6.62
C ASP A 207 16.67 16.99 5.36
N ASP A 208 15.86 17.14 4.31
CA ASP A 208 16.22 17.87 3.08
C ASP A 208 16.13 19.41 3.24
N ALA A 209 15.45 19.89 4.29
CA ALA A 209 15.23 21.33 4.50
C ALA A 209 16.40 22.05 5.19
N LEU A 210 17.24 21.35 5.95
CA LEU A 210 18.33 21.95 6.73
C LEU A 210 19.65 22.17 5.94
N LEU A 211 19.69 21.81 4.65
CA LEU A 211 20.83 22.09 3.75
C LEU A 211 20.52 23.14 2.68
N SER A 212 19.36 23.81 2.74
CA SER A 212 18.94 24.81 1.73
C SER A 212 18.79 26.25 2.27
N THR A 213 19.36 26.57 3.43
CA THR A 213 19.44 27.96 3.92
C THR A 213 20.88 28.44 4.06
N ASP A 214 21.15 29.58 3.40
CA ASP A 214 22.33 30.46 3.46
C ASP A 214 23.50 30.23 2.50
N ILE A 215 23.28 30.53 1.21
CA ILE A 215 24.28 31.28 0.40
C ILE A 215 23.56 32.35 -0.43
N THR A 216 23.10 33.41 0.23
CA THR A 216 23.00 34.73 -0.40
C THR A 216 23.60 35.77 0.55
N GLY A 217 24.89 36.08 0.34
CA GLY A 217 25.44 37.40 0.65
C GLY A 217 26.41 37.51 1.83
N ALA A 218 27.70 37.27 1.59
CA ALA A 218 28.76 38.14 2.10
C ALA A 218 30.06 37.93 1.29
N VAL A 219 30.54 39.02 0.71
CA VAL A 219 31.75 39.13 -0.09
C VAL A 219 32.98 38.92 0.81
N VAL A 220 33.69 37.80 0.67
CA VAL A 220 35.09 37.68 1.11
C VAL A 220 35.91 37.13 -0.06
N LYS A 221 36.78 37.99 -0.60
CA LYS A 221 37.80 37.61 -1.58
C LYS A 221 38.81 36.69 -0.91
N GLN A 222 38.70 35.38 -1.11
CA GLN A 222 39.81 34.47 -0.82
C GLN A 222 40.11 33.58 -2.01
N LYS A 223 41.26 33.87 -2.62
CA LYS A 223 41.86 33.18 -3.76
C LYS A 223 42.39 31.82 -3.29
N ARG A 224 41.61 30.75 -3.47
CA ARG A 224 42.12 29.37 -3.45
C ARG A 224 41.61 28.58 -4.66
N LYS A 225 42.56 27.92 -5.32
CA LYS A 225 42.39 27.03 -6.48
C LYS A 225 41.32 25.97 -6.21
N PRO A 226 40.42 25.67 -7.16
CA PRO A 226 39.60 24.47 -7.08
C PRO A 226 40.39 23.29 -7.66
N GLN A 227 40.56 22.24 -6.86
CA GLN A 227 40.90 20.91 -7.35
C GLN A 227 39.61 20.09 -7.32
N ALA A 228 39.26 19.57 -8.48
CA ALA A 228 38.08 18.76 -8.74
C ALA A 228 38.23 17.37 -8.11
N ALA A 229 37.22 16.95 -7.35
CA ALA A 229 36.84 15.55 -7.16
C ALA A 229 35.37 15.53 -6.73
N GLY A 230 34.53 14.94 -7.58
CA GLY A 230 33.08 14.92 -7.42
C GLY A 230 32.64 14.02 -6.27
N CYS A 231 31.71 14.52 -5.45
CA CYS A 231 30.93 13.73 -4.51
C CYS A 231 29.53 14.34 -4.43
N TRP A 232 28.65 13.97 -5.37
CA TRP A 232 27.25 14.41 -5.46
C TRP A 232 26.30 13.20 -5.46
N GLY A 233 26.58 12.20 -4.60
CA GLY A 233 25.92 10.90 -4.64
C GLY A 233 25.01 10.53 -3.46
N SER A 234 24.86 11.33 -2.40
CA SER A 234 24.31 10.80 -1.13
C SER A 234 22.88 11.22 -0.76
N THR A 235 22.26 12.21 -1.43
CA THR A 235 20.92 12.70 -1.05
C THR A 235 19.75 11.86 -1.59
N GLN A 236 19.97 11.02 -2.60
CA GLN A 236 18.93 10.09 -3.07
C GLN A 236 18.68 8.92 -2.10
N GLY A 237 19.68 8.53 -1.31
CA GLY A 237 19.57 7.39 -0.40
C GLY A 237 18.58 7.62 0.75
N LEU A 238 18.50 8.86 1.27
CA LEU A 238 17.64 9.17 2.41
C LEU A 238 16.17 9.15 2.01
N ARG A 239 15.75 9.80 0.91
CA ARG A 239 14.34 9.77 0.43
C ARG A 239 13.78 8.36 0.23
N SER A 240 14.65 7.35 0.09
CA SER A 240 14.25 5.94 -0.06
C SER A 240 13.65 5.34 1.22
N LEU A 241 13.99 5.81 2.42
CA LEU A 241 13.62 5.12 3.66
C LEU A 241 12.14 5.33 4.06
N GLY A 242 11.60 6.53 3.91
CA GLY A 242 10.19 6.82 4.24
C GLY A 242 9.23 6.16 3.27
N LEU A 243 9.63 6.10 1.99
CA LEU A 243 8.92 5.30 0.99
C LEU A 243 8.99 3.80 1.31
N GLN A 244 10.14 3.31 1.76
CA GLN A 244 10.28 1.91 2.17
C GLN A 244 9.36 1.59 3.36
N ALA A 245 9.25 2.49 4.34
CA ALA A 245 8.29 2.35 5.45
C ALA A 245 6.83 2.33 4.95
N ALA A 246 6.50 3.16 3.97
CA ALA A 246 5.18 3.11 3.33
C ALA A 246 4.96 1.79 2.57
N PHE A 247 5.97 1.24 1.89
CA PHE A 247 5.86 -0.08 1.25
C PHE A 247 5.70 -1.20 2.27
N GLU A 248 6.49 -1.21 3.34
CA GLU A 248 6.39 -2.17 4.45
C GLU A 248 4.98 -2.14 5.07
N LEU A 249 4.36 -0.96 5.20
CA LEU A 249 2.97 -0.82 5.67
C LEU A 249 1.99 -1.62 4.80
N TYR A 250 2.13 -1.57 3.47
CA TYR A 250 1.23 -2.24 2.53
C TYR A 250 1.56 -3.71 2.33
N GLU A 251 2.82 -4.12 2.47
CA GLU A 251 3.23 -5.53 2.47
C GLU A 251 2.61 -6.30 3.65
N HIS A 252 2.28 -5.59 4.74
CA HIS A 252 1.68 -6.17 5.95
C HIS A 252 0.21 -5.81 6.13
N GLU A 253 -0.58 -5.81 5.04
CA GLU A 253 -2.03 -5.60 5.07
C GLU A 253 -2.75 -6.54 6.05
N ASN A 254 -2.26 -7.77 6.21
CA ASN A 254 -2.79 -8.76 7.15
C ASN A 254 -2.67 -8.38 8.64
N LEU A 255 -1.87 -7.35 8.97
CA LEU A 255 -1.72 -6.83 10.33
C LEU A 255 -2.58 -5.59 10.59
N TRP A 256 -3.30 -5.10 9.57
CA TRP A 256 -4.14 -3.92 9.72
C TRP A 256 -5.35 -4.21 10.62
N PRO A 257 -5.87 -3.20 11.33
CA PRO A 257 -7.11 -3.37 12.07
C PRO A 257 -8.27 -3.75 11.15
N GLU A 258 -9.16 -4.61 11.66
CA GLU A 258 -10.44 -4.85 11.00
C GLU A 258 -11.19 -3.53 10.84
N GLY A 259 -11.60 -3.21 9.61
CA GLY A 259 -12.18 -1.91 9.31
C GLY A 259 -11.17 -0.77 9.39
N ALA A 260 -9.95 -0.97 8.87
CA ALA A 260 -8.88 0.02 8.79
C ALA A 260 -9.32 1.44 8.36
N SER A 261 -10.29 1.54 7.45
CA SER A 261 -10.86 2.82 7.00
C SER A 261 -11.81 3.47 8.00
N ALA A 262 -12.43 2.71 8.90
CA ALA A 262 -13.34 3.19 9.93
C ALA A 262 -12.61 3.66 11.20
N ASP A 263 -11.45 3.07 11.50
CA ASP A 263 -10.58 3.55 12.58
C ASP A 263 -9.91 4.86 12.16
N ALA A 264 -10.39 5.98 12.71
CA ALA A 264 -9.89 7.32 12.39
C ALA A 264 -8.38 7.48 12.63
N SER A 265 -7.82 6.78 13.64
CA SER A 265 -6.38 6.84 13.93
C SER A 265 -5.57 6.17 12.83
N PHE A 266 -5.97 4.97 12.40
CA PHE A 266 -5.29 4.24 11.34
C PHE A 266 -5.56 4.85 9.95
N ALA A 267 -6.76 5.34 9.67
CA ALA A 267 -7.09 6.05 8.43
C ALA A 267 -6.14 7.24 8.19
N SER A 268 -5.73 7.93 9.25
CA SER A 268 -4.75 9.02 9.16
C SER A 268 -3.31 8.53 8.88
N VAL A 269 -2.97 7.29 9.25
CA VAL A 269 -1.72 6.62 8.83
C VAL A 269 -1.76 6.33 7.33
N LEU A 270 -2.86 5.76 6.84
CA LEU A 270 -3.06 5.48 5.41
C LEU A 270 -3.04 6.76 4.57
N SER A 271 -3.64 7.84 5.06
CA SER A 271 -3.56 9.16 4.43
C SER A 271 -2.12 9.69 4.36
N CYS A 272 -1.35 9.53 5.45
CA CYS A 272 0.07 9.91 5.49
C CYS A 272 0.92 9.09 4.50
N ALA A 273 0.71 7.77 4.46
CA ALA A 273 1.38 6.87 3.53
C ALA A 273 1.00 7.21 2.07
N GLY A 274 -0.28 7.46 1.79
CA GLY A 274 -0.76 7.91 0.48
C GLY A 274 -0.12 9.21 0.02
N ALA A 275 -0.01 10.20 0.91
CA ALA A 275 0.68 11.46 0.62
C ALA A 275 2.17 11.23 0.29
N SER A 276 2.84 10.31 1.01
CA SER A 276 4.22 9.92 0.73
C SER A 276 4.36 9.25 -0.65
N LEU A 277 3.43 8.35 -1.03
CA LEU A 277 3.40 7.74 -2.36
C LEU A 277 3.23 8.80 -3.46
N VAL A 278 2.26 9.71 -3.29
CA VAL A 278 2.01 10.79 -4.26
C VAL A 278 3.23 11.69 -4.39
N SER A 279 3.90 12.04 -3.28
CA SER A 279 5.13 12.83 -3.32
C SER A 279 6.27 12.12 -4.06
N HIS A 280 6.40 10.81 -3.88
CA HIS A 280 7.43 10.01 -4.54
C HIS A 280 7.19 9.88 -6.06
N PHE A 281 5.97 9.49 -6.45
CA PHE A 281 5.64 9.27 -7.87
C PHE A 281 5.41 10.60 -8.61
N GLY A 282 4.94 11.63 -7.91
CA GLY A 282 4.73 12.99 -8.40
C GLY A 282 3.59 13.12 -9.40
N SER A 283 3.74 12.52 -10.58
CA SER A 283 2.72 12.55 -11.63
C SER A 283 2.70 11.27 -12.46
N THR A 284 1.54 10.95 -13.03
CA THR A 284 1.39 9.80 -13.95
C THR A 284 2.37 9.85 -15.12
N LEU A 285 2.60 11.03 -15.70
CA LEU A 285 3.58 11.24 -16.77
C LEU A 285 5.01 10.93 -16.33
N ALA A 286 5.39 11.33 -15.11
CA ALA A 286 6.73 11.03 -14.59
C ALA A 286 6.92 9.52 -14.45
N VAL A 287 5.91 8.81 -13.92
CA VAL A 287 5.95 7.36 -13.76
C VAL A 287 6.02 6.63 -15.10
N LEU A 288 5.19 7.01 -16.08
CA LEU A 288 5.12 6.35 -17.38
C LEU A 288 6.36 6.60 -18.26
N ASN A 289 7.06 7.71 -18.05
CA ASN A 289 8.26 8.07 -18.83
C ASN A 289 9.58 7.81 -18.10
N SER A 290 9.54 7.32 -16.85
CA SER A 290 10.74 6.97 -16.07
C SER A 290 10.76 5.47 -15.81
N PRO A 291 11.71 4.71 -16.41
CA PRO A 291 11.81 3.27 -16.19
C PRO A 291 11.93 2.90 -14.70
N LEU A 292 12.70 3.69 -13.93
CA LEU A 292 12.88 3.47 -12.50
C LEU A 292 11.57 3.64 -11.73
N LEU A 293 10.81 4.73 -11.97
CA LEU A 293 9.52 4.93 -11.30
C LEU A 293 8.50 3.88 -11.76
N ASN A 294 8.56 3.47 -13.02
CA ASN A 294 7.71 2.42 -13.56
C ASN A 294 7.97 1.07 -12.86
N GLU A 295 9.24 0.66 -12.74
CA GLU A 295 9.63 -0.55 -12.01
C GLU A 295 9.13 -0.51 -10.55
N ARG A 296 9.30 0.63 -9.88
CA ARG A 296 8.79 0.83 -8.52
C ARG A 296 7.26 0.76 -8.45
N LEU A 297 6.56 1.35 -9.42
CA LEU A 297 5.10 1.22 -9.53
C LEU A 297 4.69 -0.25 -9.70
N LEU A 298 5.38 -1.01 -10.55
CA LEU A 298 5.08 -2.42 -10.81
C LEU A 298 5.32 -3.31 -9.59
N SER A 299 6.21 -2.90 -8.67
CA SER A 299 6.40 -3.59 -7.39
C SER A 299 5.35 -3.29 -6.32
N LEU A 300 4.45 -2.31 -6.56
CA LEU A 300 3.43 -1.95 -5.55
C LEU A 300 2.40 -3.07 -5.35
N PRO A 301 2.05 -3.38 -4.09
CA PRO A 301 0.84 -4.12 -3.77
C PRO A 301 -0.42 -3.41 -4.30
N ALA A 302 -1.48 -4.18 -4.58
CA ALA A 302 -2.73 -3.66 -5.12
C ALA A 302 -3.32 -2.53 -4.25
N ILE A 303 -3.29 -2.69 -2.92
CA ILE A 303 -3.82 -1.69 -1.98
C ILE A 303 -3.03 -0.37 -1.99
N ALA A 304 -1.71 -0.43 -2.17
CA ALA A 304 -0.87 0.75 -2.27
C ALA A 304 -1.17 1.52 -3.56
N LEU A 305 -1.34 0.78 -4.67
CA LEU A 305 -1.74 1.36 -5.95
C LEU A 305 -3.15 1.95 -5.87
N GLU A 306 -4.09 1.29 -5.19
CA GLU A 306 -5.44 1.79 -4.97
C GLU A 306 -5.42 3.14 -4.25
N LEU A 307 -4.61 3.28 -3.19
CA LEU A 307 -4.49 4.55 -2.45
C LEU A 307 -3.81 5.65 -3.28
N LEU A 308 -2.77 5.30 -4.04
CA LEU A 308 -2.13 6.22 -4.99
C LEU A 308 -3.14 6.74 -6.02
N LEU A 309 -3.92 5.83 -6.62
CA LEU A 309 -4.93 6.16 -7.63
C LEU A 309 -6.18 6.79 -7.03
N CYS A 310 -6.52 6.56 -5.77
CA CYS A 310 -7.63 7.24 -5.11
C CYS A 310 -7.30 8.69 -4.78
N SER A 311 -6.02 9.02 -4.57
CA SER A 311 -5.60 10.35 -4.14
C SER A 311 -5.97 11.44 -5.15
N ASP A 312 -6.60 12.51 -4.67
CA ASP A 312 -6.86 13.71 -5.45
C ASP A 312 -5.59 14.51 -5.76
N ASP A 313 -4.49 14.27 -5.05
CA ASP A 313 -3.24 15.03 -5.22
C ASP A 313 -2.32 14.45 -6.32
N LEU A 314 -2.61 13.23 -6.82
CA LEU A 314 -1.83 12.63 -7.90
C LEU A 314 -1.99 13.43 -9.19
N ALA A 315 -0.94 14.16 -9.57
CA ALA A 315 -0.99 14.98 -10.76
C ALA A 315 -1.03 14.10 -12.02
N THR A 316 -1.91 14.44 -12.96
CA THR A 316 -2.03 13.74 -14.25
C THR A 316 -2.22 14.76 -15.36
N ASP A 317 -2.00 14.36 -16.60
CA ASP A 317 -2.33 15.17 -17.77
C ASP A 317 -3.76 14.93 -18.26
N CYS A 318 -4.24 13.69 -18.13
CA CYS A 318 -5.63 13.31 -18.25
C CYS A 318 -5.86 11.95 -17.56
N GLU A 319 -7.12 11.54 -17.41
CA GLU A 319 -7.43 10.25 -16.79
C GLU A 319 -7.07 9.06 -17.71
N SER A 320 -6.87 9.31 -19.02
CA SER A 320 -6.39 8.25 -19.93
C SER A 320 -4.98 7.77 -19.57
N SER A 321 -4.12 8.65 -19.05
CA SER A 321 -2.80 8.24 -18.53
C SER A 321 -2.91 7.45 -17.23
N VAL A 322 -3.91 7.74 -16.39
CA VAL A 322 -4.20 6.92 -15.19
C VAL A 322 -4.65 5.51 -15.59
N LEU A 323 -5.55 5.40 -16.57
CA LEU A 323 -5.99 4.11 -17.09
C LEU A 323 -4.84 3.33 -17.74
N LEU A 324 -3.94 4.00 -18.47
CA LEU A 324 -2.73 3.39 -19.01
C LEU A 324 -1.77 2.91 -17.91
N LEU A 325 -1.58 3.71 -16.85
CA LEU A 325 -0.77 3.33 -15.70
C LEU A 325 -1.33 2.07 -15.04
N LEU A 326 -2.65 2.00 -14.86
CA LEU A 326 -3.33 0.81 -14.35
C LEU A 326 -3.19 -0.40 -15.31
N ALA A 327 -3.37 -0.20 -16.62
CA ALA A 327 -3.18 -1.27 -17.62
C ALA A 327 -1.74 -1.81 -17.61
N THR A 328 -0.76 -0.93 -17.44
CA THR A 328 0.66 -1.30 -17.36
C THR A 328 0.91 -2.17 -16.12
N TRP A 329 0.34 -1.80 -14.98
CA TRP A 329 0.43 -2.60 -13.76
C TRP A 329 -0.31 -3.94 -13.86
N MET A 330 -1.52 -3.93 -14.43
CA MET A 330 -2.34 -5.13 -14.60
C MET A 330 -1.66 -6.15 -15.50
N ARG A 331 -0.99 -5.71 -16.56
CA ARG A 331 -0.25 -6.63 -17.45
C ARG A 331 0.79 -7.48 -16.70
N GLU A 332 1.47 -6.91 -15.70
CA GLU A 332 2.52 -7.60 -14.94
C GLU A 332 2.00 -8.30 -13.68
N ASN A 333 0.92 -7.79 -13.06
CA ASN A 333 0.43 -8.25 -11.76
C ASN A 333 -0.93 -8.96 -11.80
N PHE A 334 -1.51 -9.20 -12.98
CA PHE A 334 -2.81 -9.88 -13.11
C PHE A 334 -2.88 -11.18 -12.31
N HIS A 335 -1.90 -12.07 -12.47
CA HIS A 335 -1.85 -13.39 -11.83
C HIS A 335 -1.61 -13.35 -10.32
N LYS A 336 -1.09 -12.23 -9.79
CA LYS A 336 -0.80 -12.06 -8.36
C LYS A 336 -1.96 -11.42 -7.60
N THR A 337 -2.95 -10.91 -8.33
CA THR A 337 -4.00 -10.05 -7.79
C THR A 337 -5.32 -10.78 -7.90
N ASN A 338 -6.08 -10.83 -6.82
CA ASN A 338 -7.41 -11.46 -6.83
C ASN A 338 -8.43 -10.57 -7.57
N ASP A 339 -9.59 -11.14 -7.91
CA ASP A 339 -10.63 -10.44 -8.68
C ASP A 339 -11.20 -9.20 -7.99
N GLU A 340 -11.36 -9.25 -6.66
CA GLU A 340 -11.89 -8.13 -5.89
C GLU A 340 -10.93 -6.95 -5.85
N ASP A 341 -9.63 -7.19 -5.69
CA ASP A 341 -8.59 -6.17 -5.76
C ASP A 341 -8.56 -5.52 -7.15
N ARG A 342 -8.68 -6.33 -8.22
CA ARG A 342 -8.77 -5.79 -9.59
C ARG A 342 -9.99 -4.89 -9.78
N LYS A 343 -11.15 -5.30 -9.26
CA LYS A 343 -12.37 -4.48 -9.25
C LYS A 343 -12.20 -3.18 -8.48
N ARG A 344 -11.62 -3.23 -7.27
CA ARG A 344 -11.33 -2.02 -6.47
C ARG A 344 -10.42 -1.06 -7.21
N LEU A 345 -9.32 -1.56 -7.78
CA LEU A 345 -8.40 -0.77 -8.59
C LEU A 345 -9.08 -0.12 -9.80
N CYS A 346 -9.88 -0.86 -10.56
CA CYS A 346 -10.56 -0.31 -11.74
C CYS A 346 -11.57 0.78 -11.38
N ARG A 347 -12.20 0.72 -10.20
CA ARG A 347 -13.11 1.77 -9.69
C ARG A 347 -12.40 3.10 -9.41
N THR A 348 -11.07 3.09 -9.24
CA THR A 348 -10.30 4.31 -8.97
C THR A 348 -10.15 5.23 -10.20
N VAL A 349 -10.35 4.69 -11.40
CA VAL A 349 -10.25 5.44 -12.67
C VAL A 349 -11.48 6.32 -12.84
N ARG A 350 -11.28 7.63 -13.01
CA ARG A 350 -12.37 8.60 -13.19
C ARG A 350 -12.94 8.56 -14.62
N LEU A 351 -13.77 7.57 -14.92
CA LEU A 351 -14.24 7.25 -16.28
C LEU A 351 -14.81 8.47 -17.04
N ALA A 352 -15.56 9.35 -16.35
CA ALA A 352 -16.11 10.57 -16.93
C ALA A 352 -15.04 11.60 -17.38
N GLN A 353 -13.79 11.48 -16.91
CA GLN A 353 -12.68 12.37 -17.25
C GLN A 353 -11.73 11.79 -18.32
N LEU A 354 -12.07 10.62 -18.88
CA LEU A 354 -11.29 10.05 -19.98
C LEU A 354 -11.34 10.94 -21.23
N SER A 355 -10.29 10.85 -22.04
CA SER A 355 -10.27 11.49 -23.35
C SER A 355 -11.28 10.83 -24.29
N ARG A 356 -11.80 11.58 -25.28
CA ARG A 356 -12.77 11.06 -26.26
C ARG A 356 -12.29 9.80 -26.99
N PRO A 357 -11.02 9.70 -27.44
CA PRO A 357 -10.56 8.48 -28.11
C PRO A 357 -10.57 7.26 -27.18
N TYR A 358 -10.25 7.47 -25.90
CA TYR A 358 -10.34 6.40 -24.90
C TYR A 358 -11.77 5.98 -24.62
N ALA A 359 -12.69 6.93 -24.43
CA ALA A 359 -14.09 6.63 -24.16
C ALA A 359 -14.80 6.02 -25.38
N GLY A 360 -14.47 6.45 -26.60
CA GLY A 360 -15.12 6.00 -27.83
C GLY A 360 -14.54 4.72 -28.43
N THR A 361 -13.27 4.39 -28.15
CA THR A 361 -12.60 3.25 -28.82
C THR A 361 -12.03 2.24 -27.82
N ILE A 362 -11.32 2.71 -26.79
CA ILE A 362 -10.61 1.81 -25.86
C ILE A 362 -11.57 1.18 -24.85
N LEU A 363 -12.45 1.97 -24.22
CA LEU A 363 -13.41 1.45 -23.24
C LEU A 363 -14.36 0.40 -23.82
N PRO A 364 -14.99 0.58 -25.00
CA PRO A 364 -15.84 -0.45 -25.58
C PRO A 364 -15.08 -1.76 -25.88
N ALA A 365 -13.82 -1.67 -26.29
CA ALA A 365 -12.99 -2.85 -26.52
C ALA A 365 -12.68 -3.59 -25.21
N LEU A 366 -12.28 -2.87 -24.15
CA LEU A 366 -12.06 -3.46 -22.83
C LEU A 366 -13.34 -4.09 -22.27
N ALA A 367 -14.49 -3.44 -22.46
CA ALA A 367 -15.77 -3.96 -22.00
C ALA A 367 -16.20 -5.22 -22.74
N ALA A 368 -16.00 -5.27 -24.07
CA ALA A 368 -16.25 -6.46 -24.86
C ALA A 368 -15.30 -7.62 -24.48
N ASP A 369 -14.04 -7.31 -24.13
CA ASP A 369 -13.09 -8.31 -23.64
C ASP A 369 -13.49 -8.87 -22.26
N TYR A 370 -14.03 -8.02 -21.37
CA TYR A 370 -14.56 -8.45 -20.07
C TYR A 370 -15.81 -9.33 -20.20
N GLU A 371 -16.79 -8.95 -21.02
CA GLU A 371 -17.99 -9.76 -21.24
C GLU A 371 -17.67 -11.13 -21.83
N LEU A 372 -16.69 -11.22 -22.73
CA LEU A 372 -16.21 -12.50 -23.26
C LEU A 372 -15.49 -13.36 -22.21
N ALA A 373 -14.92 -12.74 -21.17
CA ALA A 373 -14.25 -13.44 -20.10
C ALA A 373 -15.22 -13.98 -19.03
N LEU A 374 -16.44 -13.44 -18.91
CA LEU A 374 -17.44 -13.83 -17.89
C LEU A 374 -17.90 -15.31 -17.94
N GLY A 375 -17.51 -16.07 -18.97
CA GLY A 375 -17.81 -17.50 -19.09
C GLY A 375 -16.58 -18.40 -19.25
N ALA A 376 -15.37 -17.87 -19.14
CA ALA A 376 -14.12 -18.61 -19.31
C ALA A 376 -13.28 -18.57 -18.03
N GLU A 377 -12.32 -19.49 -17.89
CA GLU A 377 -11.25 -19.37 -16.88
C GLU A 377 -10.59 -17.99 -16.97
N GLU A 378 -10.07 -17.47 -15.85
CA GLU A 378 -9.56 -16.09 -15.71
C GLU A 378 -8.61 -15.71 -16.85
N LYS A 379 -9.12 -14.95 -17.82
CA LYS A 379 -8.35 -14.45 -18.96
C LYS A 379 -7.78 -13.07 -18.66
N PRO A 380 -6.46 -12.84 -18.81
CA PRO A 380 -5.86 -11.53 -18.65
C PRO A 380 -6.46 -10.43 -19.55
N SER A 381 -7.08 -10.79 -20.68
CA SER A 381 -7.74 -9.82 -21.57
C SER A 381 -8.98 -9.16 -20.95
N GLY A 382 -9.68 -9.85 -20.05
CA GLY A 382 -10.88 -9.36 -19.37
C GLY A 382 -10.62 -8.71 -18.02
N TRP A 383 -9.49 -8.01 -17.85
CA TRP A 383 -9.08 -7.48 -16.53
C TRP A 383 -9.88 -6.26 -16.04
N PHE A 384 -10.58 -5.56 -16.94
CA PHE A 384 -11.30 -4.32 -16.63
C PHE A 384 -12.81 -4.58 -16.50
N PRO A 385 -13.39 -4.59 -15.27
CA PRO A 385 -14.76 -5.04 -15.01
C PRO A 385 -15.81 -3.99 -15.38
N LEU A 386 -15.97 -3.77 -16.69
CA LEU A 386 -16.90 -2.86 -17.31
C LEU A 386 -17.73 -3.62 -18.34
N ASN A 387 -19.05 -3.52 -18.30
CA ASN A 387 -19.89 -4.08 -19.36
C ASN A 387 -20.03 -3.08 -20.52
N LEU A 388 -20.51 -3.55 -21.67
CA LEU A 388 -20.58 -2.74 -22.88
C LEU A 388 -21.58 -1.58 -22.74
N ALA A 389 -22.68 -1.79 -22.00
CA ALA A 389 -23.69 -0.76 -21.75
C ALA A 389 -23.09 0.43 -20.96
N ASP A 390 -22.31 0.16 -19.92
CA ASP A 390 -21.62 1.16 -19.11
C ASP A 390 -20.54 1.89 -19.90
N ALA A 391 -19.82 1.19 -20.79
CA ALA A 391 -18.84 1.80 -21.69
C ALA A 391 -19.52 2.77 -22.67
N LEU A 392 -20.65 2.38 -23.26
CA LEU A 392 -21.44 3.24 -24.15
C LEU A 392 -22.01 4.44 -23.40
N PHE A 393 -22.54 4.24 -22.19
CA PHE A 393 -23.03 5.33 -21.35
C PHE A 393 -21.91 6.31 -21.00
N THR A 394 -20.74 5.80 -20.58
CA THR A 394 -19.55 6.62 -20.31
C THR A 394 -19.12 7.41 -21.54
N SER A 395 -19.12 6.80 -22.72
CA SER A 395 -18.83 7.48 -23.98
C SER A 395 -19.80 8.63 -24.24
N SER A 396 -21.10 8.42 -24.03
CA SER A 396 -22.12 9.48 -24.11
C SER A 396 -21.83 10.62 -23.14
N VAL A 397 -21.52 10.33 -21.87
CA VAL A 397 -21.18 11.32 -20.83
C VAL A 397 -19.92 12.12 -21.20
N VAL A 398 -18.89 11.48 -21.76
CA VAL A 398 -17.63 12.14 -22.15
C VAL A 398 -17.81 13.03 -23.39
N ASN A 399 -18.72 12.65 -24.30
CA ASN A 399 -18.99 13.39 -25.53
C ASN A 399 -20.04 14.49 -25.38
N ALA A 400 -20.91 14.38 -24.37
CA ALA A 400 -21.94 15.37 -24.04
C ALA A 400 -21.37 16.77 -23.76
N GLN A 401 -22.21 17.79 -23.99
CA GLN A 401 -21.93 19.16 -23.54
C GLN A 401 -21.97 19.25 -22.02
N GLU A 402 -21.42 20.30 -21.41
CA GLU A 402 -21.29 20.40 -19.95
C GLU A 402 -22.65 20.30 -19.22
N ASP A 403 -23.67 21.02 -19.69
CA ASP A 403 -25.02 20.98 -19.11
C ASP A 403 -25.67 19.60 -19.22
N GLU A 404 -25.54 18.96 -20.39
CA GLU A 404 -26.06 17.62 -20.64
C GLU A 404 -25.32 16.57 -19.83
N ARG A 405 -23.99 16.70 -19.73
CA ARG A 405 -23.13 15.84 -18.93
C ARG A 405 -23.53 15.89 -17.46
N LEU A 406 -23.79 17.07 -16.90
CA LEU A 406 -24.28 17.21 -15.52
C LEU A 406 -25.65 16.54 -15.35
N LYS A 407 -26.57 16.67 -16.31
CA LYS A 407 -27.87 15.99 -16.28
C LYS A 407 -27.72 14.47 -16.33
N LEU A 408 -26.90 13.95 -17.24
CA LEU A 408 -26.63 12.51 -17.34
C LEU A 408 -26.02 11.96 -16.06
N LEU A 409 -25.10 12.70 -15.43
CA LEU A 409 -24.50 12.30 -14.14
C LEU A 409 -25.48 12.40 -12.97
N ALA A 410 -26.38 13.38 -12.95
CA ALA A 410 -27.42 13.48 -11.93
C ALA A 410 -28.44 12.34 -12.07
N MET A 411 -28.87 12.04 -13.31
CA MET A 411 -29.66 10.85 -13.61
C MET A 411 -28.93 9.59 -13.17
N ALA A 412 -27.61 9.59 -13.33
CA ALA A 412 -26.79 8.47 -12.96
C ALA A 412 -26.84 8.23 -11.44
N LEU A 413 -26.48 9.25 -10.66
CA LEU A 413 -26.49 9.19 -9.19
C LEU A 413 -27.86 8.78 -8.62
N ASN A 414 -28.96 9.27 -9.21
CA ASN A 414 -30.33 8.92 -8.79
C ASN A 414 -30.71 7.45 -9.03
N GLN A 415 -30.03 6.76 -9.95
CA GLN A 415 -30.24 5.33 -10.21
C GLN A 415 -29.37 4.43 -9.33
N ALA A 416 -28.22 4.94 -8.88
CA ALA A 416 -27.30 4.19 -8.02
C ALA A 416 -27.99 3.74 -6.71
N ASP A 417 -28.86 4.56 -6.13
CA ASP A 417 -29.60 4.20 -4.90
C ASP A 417 -30.56 3.01 -5.06
N LYS A 418 -30.88 2.60 -6.29
CA LYS A 418 -31.90 1.57 -6.57
C LYS A 418 -31.32 0.24 -7.04
N ALA A 419 -30.03 0.17 -7.39
CA ALA A 419 -29.44 -1.02 -7.99
C ALA A 419 -28.05 -1.35 -7.43
N PRO A 420 -27.67 -2.65 -7.35
CA PRO A 420 -26.31 -3.08 -6.97
C PRO A 420 -25.20 -2.59 -7.94
N LEU A 421 -25.59 -1.97 -9.06
CA LEU A 421 -24.72 -1.22 -9.98
C LEU A 421 -24.09 0.04 -9.36
N ALA A 422 -24.56 0.49 -8.18
CA ALA A 422 -24.00 1.64 -7.45
C ALA A 422 -22.46 1.62 -7.31
N SER A 423 -21.88 0.42 -7.17
CA SER A 423 -20.43 0.27 -6.97
C SER A 423 -19.59 0.62 -8.21
N GLN A 424 -20.14 0.53 -9.43
CA GLN A 424 -19.43 0.93 -10.65
C GLN A 424 -19.47 2.46 -10.84
N TRP A 425 -20.44 3.13 -10.24
CA TRP A 425 -20.72 4.55 -10.48
C TRP A 425 -19.92 5.46 -9.55
N ALA A 426 -19.31 4.89 -8.51
CA ALA A 426 -18.25 5.52 -7.71
C ALA A 426 -17.06 5.99 -8.56
N SER A 427 -16.86 5.41 -9.75
CA SER A 427 -15.83 5.83 -10.73
C SER A 427 -16.18 7.13 -11.47
N MET A 428 -17.41 7.64 -11.37
CA MET A 428 -17.84 8.88 -12.06
C MET A 428 -17.53 10.16 -11.28
N LYS A 429 -16.40 10.21 -10.59
CA LYS A 429 -15.95 11.44 -9.91
C LYS A 429 -15.77 12.59 -10.92
N LEU A 430 -16.42 13.72 -10.65
CA LEU A 430 -16.35 14.92 -11.48
C LEU A 430 -15.08 15.74 -11.27
N ASN A 431 -14.46 15.61 -10.09
CA ASN A 431 -13.25 16.33 -9.77
C ASN A 431 -12.12 15.85 -10.67
N ARG A 432 -11.48 16.78 -11.37
CA ARG A 432 -10.25 16.51 -12.10
C ARG A 432 -9.09 16.49 -11.11
N ARG A 433 -8.16 15.57 -11.34
CA ARG A 433 -6.86 15.59 -10.67
C ARG A 433 -6.07 16.84 -11.08
N PRO A 434 -5.09 17.29 -10.27
CA PRO A 434 -4.17 18.35 -10.62
C PRO A 434 -3.53 18.10 -11.98
N GLN A 435 -3.49 19.14 -12.80
CA GLN A 435 -2.89 19.05 -14.13
C GLN A 435 -1.36 19.13 -14.02
N CYS A 436 -0.65 18.09 -14.45
CA CYS A 436 0.83 18.12 -14.49
C CYS A 436 1.38 18.84 -15.74
N ILE A 437 0.53 19.08 -16.75
CA ILE A 437 0.89 19.87 -17.94
C ILE A 437 0.62 21.36 -17.69
N PRO A 438 1.62 22.23 -17.87
CA PRO A 438 1.41 23.67 -17.71
C PRO A 438 0.42 24.18 -18.78
N PRO A 439 -0.31 25.28 -18.52
CA PRO A 439 -1.28 25.83 -19.48
C PRO A 439 -0.69 26.17 -20.86
N THR A 440 0.63 26.39 -20.94
CA THR A 440 1.38 26.63 -22.19
C THR A 440 1.52 25.41 -23.09
N GLY A 441 1.15 24.22 -22.60
CA GLY A 441 1.41 22.93 -23.23
C GLY A 441 2.74 22.33 -22.78
N LEU A 442 2.93 21.06 -23.15
CA LEU A 442 4.11 20.27 -22.79
C LEU A 442 5.18 20.40 -23.89
N GLU A 443 6.35 20.93 -23.53
CA GLU A 443 7.50 20.96 -24.43
C GLU A 443 8.44 19.80 -24.09
N VAL A 444 8.59 18.86 -25.02
CA VAL A 444 9.49 17.71 -24.87
C VAL A 444 10.64 17.87 -25.85
N ARG A 445 11.86 17.87 -25.33
CA ARG A 445 13.06 17.90 -26.17
C ARG A 445 13.36 16.51 -26.68
N TRP A 446 14.00 16.45 -27.83
CA TRP A 446 14.43 15.22 -28.45
C TRP A 446 15.73 15.47 -29.20
N HIS A 447 16.44 14.40 -29.50
CA HIS A 447 17.67 14.42 -30.25
C HIS A 447 17.76 13.18 -31.14
N VAL A 448 18.70 13.19 -32.08
CA VAL A 448 19.08 12.04 -32.89
C VAL A 448 20.60 12.00 -32.92
N ARG A 449 21.21 10.82 -32.75
CA ARG A 449 22.66 10.70 -32.82
C ARG A 449 23.11 10.96 -34.26
N GLN A 450 24.09 11.83 -34.43
CA GLN A 450 24.61 12.17 -35.76
C GLN A 450 25.12 10.92 -36.50
N GLU A 451 25.74 9.99 -35.78
CA GLU A 451 26.23 8.71 -36.30
C GLU A 451 25.11 7.86 -36.92
N GLU A 452 23.97 7.74 -36.24
CA GLU A 452 22.79 7.00 -36.74
C GLU A 452 22.22 7.64 -37.99
N LEU A 453 22.14 8.98 -38.01
CA LEU A 453 21.66 9.72 -39.17
C LEU A 453 22.59 9.55 -40.38
N LEU A 454 23.90 9.67 -40.17
CA LEU A 454 24.90 9.44 -41.23
C LEU A 454 24.90 7.98 -41.70
N ALA A 455 24.78 7.02 -40.81
CA ALA A 455 24.67 5.60 -41.15
C ALA A 455 23.39 5.29 -41.95
N ALA A 456 22.28 5.96 -41.67
CA ALA A 456 21.05 5.83 -42.45
C ALA A 456 21.16 6.51 -43.82
N LEU A 457 21.82 7.65 -43.92
CA LEU A 457 22.10 8.33 -45.19
C LEU A 457 23.04 7.49 -46.08
N ALA A 458 24.08 6.90 -45.51
CA ALA A 458 25.02 6.04 -46.24
C ALA A 458 24.35 4.77 -46.80
N ARG A 459 23.32 4.24 -46.13
CA ARG A 459 22.54 3.07 -46.57
C ARG A 459 21.43 3.42 -47.58
N LEU A 460 21.16 4.70 -47.83
CA LEU A 460 20.04 5.14 -48.65
C LEU A 460 20.35 4.95 -50.14
N GLN A 461 19.65 4.02 -50.79
CA GLN A 461 19.76 3.77 -52.24
C GLN A 461 18.67 4.53 -53.04
N PRO A 462 18.89 4.80 -54.35
CA PRO A 462 17.86 5.34 -55.23
C PRO A 462 16.56 4.52 -55.18
N GLY A 463 15.44 5.20 -54.98
CA GLY A 463 14.11 4.59 -54.86
C GLY A 463 13.82 3.92 -53.52
N LYS A 464 14.74 3.95 -52.54
CA LYS A 464 14.53 3.40 -51.20
C LYS A 464 14.25 4.49 -50.17
N THR A 465 13.62 4.09 -49.07
CA THR A 465 13.41 4.93 -47.88
C THR A 465 14.28 4.46 -46.73
N ALA A 466 14.87 5.40 -45.98
CA ALA A 466 15.49 5.14 -44.70
C ALA A 466 14.68 5.81 -43.58
N LYS A 467 14.74 5.23 -42.38
CA LYS A 467 14.09 5.73 -41.17
C LYS A 467 15.12 5.77 -40.04
N VAL A 468 15.17 6.87 -39.30
CA VAL A 468 16.01 7.02 -38.10
C VAL A 468 15.12 7.45 -36.96
N CYS A 469 15.07 6.67 -35.88
CA CYS A 469 14.30 7.04 -34.70
C CYS A 469 14.98 8.20 -33.97
N CYS A 470 14.16 9.10 -33.42
CA CYS A 470 14.63 10.13 -32.52
C CYS A 470 14.42 9.68 -31.07
N THR A 471 15.27 10.16 -30.17
CA THR A 471 15.23 9.87 -28.74
C THR A 471 14.76 11.10 -27.97
N PHE A 472 13.79 10.95 -27.08
CA PHE A 472 13.35 12.05 -26.23
C PHE A 472 14.37 12.31 -25.11
N GLU A 473 14.65 13.58 -24.81
CA GLU A 473 15.38 13.93 -23.59
C GLU A 473 14.42 13.73 -22.42
N ALA A 474 14.44 12.56 -21.80
CA ALA A 474 13.71 12.33 -20.57
C ALA A 474 14.14 13.38 -19.53
N SER A 475 13.17 14.07 -18.92
CA SER A 475 13.41 15.17 -17.97
C SER A 475 14.08 14.74 -16.65
N GLY A 476 14.43 13.46 -16.49
CA GLY A 476 15.16 12.93 -15.34
C GLY A 476 16.66 12.79 -15.64
N ARG A 477 17.49 13.63 -15.00
CA ARG A 477 18.95 13.54 -15.07
C ARG A 477 19.42 12.14 -14.65
N GLY A 478 20.07 11.41 -15.56
CA GLY A 478 21.03 10.37 -15.17
C GLY A 478 20.72 8.92 -15.54
N ILE A 479 19.62 8.59 -16.22
CA ILE A 479 19.46 7.22 -16.74
C ILE A 479 20.16 7.14 -18.09
N SER A 480 21.38 6.61 -18.07
CA SER A 480 22.21 6.40 -19.25
C SER A 480 21.66 5.26 -20.10
N ASP A 481 21.52 5.53 -21.39
CA ASP A 481 21.66 4.57 -22.51
C ASP A 481 20.48 3.65 -22.86
N SER A 482 19.29 3.84 -22.27
CA SER A 482 18.08 3.20 -22.83
C SER A 482 17.49 4.07 -23.94
N ASP A 483 17.33 3.49 -25.13
CA ASP A 483 16.69 4.09 -26.32
C ASP A 483 15.21 4.43 -26.06
N CYS A 484 14.94 5.48 -25.29
CA CYS A 484 13.61 6.06 -25.10
C CYS A 484 13.16 6.79 -26.38
N SER A 485 12.89 5.99 -27.41
CA SER A 485 12.26 6.41 -28.66
C SER A 485 10.76 6.67 -28.52
N ILE A 486 10.20 6.35 -27.34
CA ILE A 486 8.78 6.48 -27.01
C ILE A 486 8.63 7.44 -25.83
N TYR A 487 7.72 8.39 -25.98
CA TYR A 487 7.25 9.28 -24.93
C TYR A 487 5.77 9.03 -24.69
N ILE A 488 5.35 8.86 -23.44
CA ILE A 488 3.95 8.61 -23.10
C ILE A 488 3.29 9.92 -22.68
N ALA A 489 2.21 10.29 -23.35
CA ALA A 489 1.37 11.43 -23.00
C ALA A 489 -0.07 11.25 -23.50
N ALA A 490 -1.01 11.79 -22.74
CA ALA A 490 -2.45 11.70 -22.94
C ALA A 490 -2.97 10.25 -23.05
N GLY A 491 -2.32 9.31 -22.36
CA GLY A 491 -2.55 7.87 -22.51
C GLY A 491 -2.02 7.25 -23.81
N PHE A 492 -1.24 7.95 -24.63
CA PHE A 492 -0.71 7.41 -25.88
C PHE A 492 0.81 7.34 -25.88
N SER A 493 1.33 6.40 -26.69
CA SER A 493 2.76 6.30 -26.99
C SER A 493 3.07 7.17 -28.20
N TRP A 494 4.00 8.11 -28.03
CA TRP A 494 4.47 9.02 -29.05
C TRP A 494 5.87 8.62 -29.48
N SER A 495 6.11 8.46 -30.77
CA SER A 495 7.45 8.23 -31.31
C SER A 495 7.77 9.25 -32.40
N LEU A 496 9.04 9.61 -32.51
CA LEU A 496 9.56 10.54 -33.51
C LEU A 496 10.56 9.83 -34.41
N TRP A 497 10.54 10.11 -35.71
CA TRP A 497 11.58 9.65 -36.62
C TRP A 497 11.77 10.59 -37.80
N ILE A 498 12.98 10.56 -38.33
CA ILE A 498 13.31 11.19 -39.61
C ILE A 498 13.15 10.13 -40.69
N LYS A 499 12.26 10.37 -41.66
CA LYS A 499 12.13 9.54 -42.86
C LYS A 499 12.80 10.25 -44.02
N MET A 500 13.72 9.54 -44.67
CA MET A 500 14.47 10.02 -45.82
C MET A 500 14.12 9.14 -47.02
N PHE A 501 14.04 9.75 -48.19
CA PHE A 501 13.80 9.07 -49.44
C PHE A 501 14.67 9.68 -50.52
N TYR A 502 15.36 8.83 -51.26
CA TYR A 502 16.21 9.25 -52.37
C TYR A 502 15.52 8.90 -53.68
N GLY A 503 14.54 9.71 -54.08
CA GLY A 503 13.78 9.51 -55.32
C GLY A 503 14.46 10.12 -56.55
N PRO A 504 14.19 9.59 -57.76
CA PRO A 504 14.81 10.08 -59.00
C PRO A 504 14.48 11.52 -59.33
N GLN A 505 13.32 12.03 -58.88
CA GLN A 505 12.91 13.41 -59.16
C GLN A 505 13.32 14.39 -58.06
N ARG A 506 13.15 14.04 -56.77
CA ARG A 506 13.56 14.87 -55.63
C ARG A 506 13.85 14.01 -54.39
N PRO A 507 15.03 14.13 -53.75
CA PRO A 507 15.22 13.60 -52.42
C PRO A 507 14.31 14.35 -51.43
N PHE A 508 13.78 13.64 -50.45
CA PHE A 508 13.09 14.26 -49.33
C PHE A 508 13.62 13.73 -48.01
N ALA A 509 13.68 14.60 -47.02
CA ALA A 509 13.79 14.25 -45.62
C ALA A 509 12.66 14.97 -44.88
N GLY A 510 11.96 14.25 -44.02
CA GLY A 510 10.90 14.81 -43.19
C GLY A 510 10.96 14.25 -41.78
N LEU A 511 10.50 15.05 -40.83
CA LEU A 511 10.27 14.62 -39.46
C LEU A 511 8.82 14.15 -39.34
N PHE A 512 8.64 12.97 -38.75
CA PHE A 512 7.35 12.32 -38.61
C PHE A 512 7.10 12.00 -37.14
N VAL A 513 5.83 12.05 -36.75
CA VAL A 513 5.35 11.70 -35.41
C VAL A 513 4.36 10.54 -35.54
N ARG A 514 4.51 9.49 -34.72
CA ARG A 514 3.47 8.46 -34.53
C ARG A 514 2.78 8.71 -33.22
N CYS A 515 1.49 8.47 -33.22
CA CYS A 515 0.72 8.21 -32.03
C CYS A 515 0.21 6.76 -32.10
N GLU A 516 0.54 5.96 -31.09
CA GLU A 516 0.19 4.55 -30.99
C GLU A 516 -0.50 4.25 -29.67
N LEU A 517 -1.37 3.24 -29.70
CA LEU A 517 -1.87 2.65 -28.46
C LEU A 517 -0.71 1.94 -27.74
N PRO A 518 -0.48 2.20 -26.44
CA PRO A 518 0.60 1.55 -25.71
C PRO A 518 0.42 0.03 -25.63
N THR A 519 1.53 -0.70 -25.62
CA THR A 519 1.55 -2.17 -25.56
C THR A 519 0.96 -2.75 -24.27
N ALA A 520 0.73 -1.91 -23.25
CA ALA A 520 0.01 -2.30 -22.05
C ALA A 520 -1.41 -2.80 -22.33
N PHE A 521 -2.05 -2.32 -23.41
CA PHE A 521 -3.38 -2.77 -23.84
C PHE A 521 -3.34 -3.96 -24.82
N ALA A 522 -2.17 -4.30 -25.37
CA ALA A 522 -2.01 -5.39 -26.33
C ALA A 522 -1.83 -6.74 -25.61
N VAL A 523 -2.73 -7.06 -24.68
CA VAL A 523 -2.74 -8.34 -23.96
C VAL A 523 -3.23 -9.45 -24.91
N PRO A 524 -2.62 -10.65 -24.92
CA PRO A 524 -3.09 -11.75 -25.75
C PRO A 524 -4.59 -12.03 -25.56
N GLY A 525 -5.32 -12.12 -26.67
CA GLY A 525 -6.78 -12.29 -26.68
C GLY A 525 -7.58 -10.99 -26.58
N SER A 526 -6.94 -9.85 -26.29
CA SER A 526 -7.61 -8.55 -26.33
C SER A 526 -7.89 -8.10 -27.76
N ARG A 527 -9.05 -7.49 -27.97
CA ARG A 527 -9.40 -6.82 -29.25
C ARG A 527 -8.45 -5.67 -29.59
N LEU A 528 -7.73 -5.12 -28.60
CA LEU A 528 -6.75 -4.05 -28.77
C LEU A 528 -5.38 -4.55 -29.26
N CYS A 529 -5.16 -5.87 -29.30
CA CYS A 529 -3.92 -6.48 -29.79
C CYS A 529 -3.83 -6.54 -31.33
N LEU A 530 -4.92 -6.26 -32.06
CA LEU A 530 -4.93 -6.28 -33.52
C LEU A 530 -4.05 -5.14 -34.07
N GLU A 531 -3.08 -5.46 -34.94
CA GLU A 531 -2.14 -4.49 -35.55
C GLU A 531 -2.83 -3.24 -36.14
N SER A 532 -4.08 -3.40 -36.59
CA SER A 532 -4.94 -2.35 -37.13
C SER A 532 -5.38 -1.31 -36.07
N ALA A 533 -5.59 -1.71 -34.81
CA ALA A 533 -6.01 -0.83 -33.72
C ALA A 533 -4.89 0.13 -33.27
N THR A 534 -3.63 -0.28 -33.45
CA THR A 534 -2.44 0.47 -33.05
C THR A 534 -2.16 1.73 -33.87
N ARG A 535 -2.83 1.94 -35.01
CA ARG A 535 -2.62 3.11 -35.89
C ARG A 535 -3.79 4.08 -35.79
N MET A 536 -3.83 4.88 -34.73
CA MET A 536 -4.92 5.84 -34.55
C MET A 536 -4.71 7.15 -35.32
N VAL A 537 -3.47 7.63 -35.50
CA VAL A 537 -3.19 8.87 -36.25
C VAL A 537 -1.77 8.83 -36.85
N GLU A 538 -1.65 8.86 -38.19
CA GLU A 538 -0.48 9.43 -38.88
C GLU A 538 -0.80 10.89 -39.19
N ALA A 539 -0.24 11.83 -38.42
CA ALA A 539 -0.47 13.27 -38.66
C ALA A 539 0.66 13.85 -39.53
N GLY A 540 0.28 14.37 -40.70
CA GLY A 540 0.77 15.64 -41.27
C GLY A 540 2.26 15.76 -41.64
N ARG A 541 2.51 15.95 -42.94
CA ARG A 541 3.78 16.40 -43.51
C ARG A 541 4.13 17.80 -42.99
N ALA A 542 5.29 17.99 -42.34
CA ALA A 542 5.87 19.32 -42.18
C ALA A 542 6.38 19.79 -43.56
N ASP A 543 5.80 20.85 -44.12
CA ASP A 543 6.24 21.37 -45.41
C ASP A 543 7.68 21.93 -45.35
N LYS A 544 8.42 21.60 -46.43
CA LYS A 544 9.80 21.95 -46.79
C LYS A 544 10.61 22.76 -45.77
N VAL A 545 11.55 22.09 -45.11
CA VAL A 545 12.76 22.72 -44.59
C VAL A 545 13.73 22.92 -45.75
N GLY A 546 13.93 24.17 -46.18
CA GLY A 546 15.10 24.51 -47.01
C GLY A 546 16.35 24.27 -46.16
N LEU A 547 17.23 23.37 -46.60
CA LEU A 547 18.47 23.07 -45.90
C LEU A 547 19.28 24.38 -45.70
N PRO A 548 19.57 24.82 -44.47
CA PRO A 548 20.44 25.96 -44.25
C PRO A 548 21.87 25.57 -44.64
N GLY A 549 22.57 26.54 -45.24
CA GLY A 549 23.95 26.40 -45.68
C GLY A 549 24.88 25.93 -44.55
N ARG A 550 25.75 25.01 -44.93
CA ARG A 550 26.83 24.35 -44.19
C ARG A 550 27.55 25.29 -43.20
N ASP A 551 27.29 25.15 -41.90
CA ASP A 551 28.15 25.69 -40.86
C ASP A 551 29.00 24.57 -40.22
N ARG A 552 30.29 24.83 -40.05
CA ARG A 552 31.36 23.82 -39.97
C ARG A 552 31.72 23.36 -38.56
N THR A 553 30.88 23.61 -37.56
CA THR A 553 31.17 23.23 -36.18
C THR A 553 30.34 22.02 -35.77
N GLY A 554 30.99 20.94 -35.31
CA GLY A 554 30.36 19.70 -34.83
C GLY A 554 29.50 19.88 -33.58
N GLN A 555 28.40 20.61 -33.74
CA GLN A 555 27.47 21.01 -32.71
C GLN A 555 26.22 20.12 -32.83
N VAL A 556 25.80 19.52 -31.72
CA VAL A 556 24.53 18.79 -31.64
C VAL A 556 23.40 19.75 -32.00
N SER A 557 22.73 19.53 -33.14
CA SER A 557 21.58 20.31 -33.57
C SER A 557 20.41 20.06 -32.61
N ARG A 558 20.19 20.98 -31.67
CA ARG A 558 19.03 20.96 -30.77
C ARG A 558 17.82 21.57 -31.48
N CYS A 559 16.96 20.74 -32.04
CA CYS A 559 15.68 21.18 -32.61
C CYS A 559 14.61 21.25 -31.51
N ARG A 560 13.73 22.26 -31.53
CA ARG A 560 12.60 22.36 -30.59
C ARG A 560 11.30 22.00 -31.28
N ILE A 561 10.60 20.98 -30.79
CA ILE A 561 9.20 20.77 -31.13
C ILE A 561 8.36 21.24 -29.95
N LYS A 562 7.54 22.25 -30.18
CA LYS A 562 6.49 22.63 -29.25
C LYS A 562 5.26 21.79 -29.56
N ILE A 563 5.02 20.76 -28.77
CA ILE A 563 3.75 20.00 -28.79
C ILE A 563 2.77 20.75 -27.90
N GLN A 564 2.01 21.67 -28.50
CA GLN A 564 0.99 22.39 -27.75
C GLN A 564 -0.27 21.54 -27.68
N VAL A 565 -0.48 20.88 -26.54
CA VAL A 565 -1.78 20.29 -26.19
C VAL A 565 -2.64 21.41 -25.61
N VAL A 566 -3.38 22.12 -26.47
CA VAL A 566 -4.33 23.16 -26.04
C VAL A 566 -5.74 22.63 -26.24
N ARG A 567 -6.48 22.48 -25.14
CA ARG A 567 -7.93 22.25 -25.12
C ARG A 567 -8.44 21.27 -26.22
N ARG A 568 -7.94 20.03 -26.19
CA ARG A 568 -8.42 18.89 -27.01
C ARG A 568 -7.91 18.81 -28.46
N THR A 569 -6.96 19.64 -28.88
CA THR A 569 -6.32 19.56 -30.21
C THR A 569 -4.79 19.57 -30.08
N LEU A 570 -4.11 18.68 -30.81
CA LEU A 570 -2.66 18.55 -30.80
C LEU A 570 -2.04 19.45 -31.87
N TYR A 571 -1.37 20.53 -31.46
CA TYR A 571 -0.60 21.37 -32.36
C TYR A 571 0.88 21.00 -32.25
N VAL A 572 1.44 20.38 -33.28
CA VAL A 572 2.89 20.18 -33.38
C VAL A 572 3.47 21.41 -34.07
N LYS A 573 3.95 22.38 -33.27
CA LYS A 573 4.68 23.54 -33.79
C LYS A 573 6.18 23.23 -33.73
N ILE A 574 6.74 22.85 -34.87
CA ILE A 574 8.18 22.67 -35.02
C ILE A 574 8.80 24.07 -35.13
N LEU A 575 9.60 24.47 -34.14
CA LEU A 575 10.42 25.69 -34.20
C LEU A 575 11.83 25.24 -34.57
N LEU A 576 12.22 25.52 -35.81
CA LEU A 576 13.56 25.26 -36.34
C LEU A 576 14.52 26.38 -35.93
#